data_AF-A0A842M4Z1-F1
#
_entry.id   AF-A0A842M4Z1-F1
#
_cell.length_a   1.000
_cell.length_b   1.000
_cell.length_c   1.000
_cell.angle_alpha   90.00
_cell.angle_beta   90.00
_cell.angle_gamma   90.00
#
_symmetry.space_group_name_H-M   'P 1'
#
loop_
_entity.id
_entity.type
_entity.pdbx_description
1 polymer ?
#
loop_
_entity_poly.entity_id
_entity_poly.type
_entity_poly.pdbx_seq_one_letter_code
_entity_poly.pdbx_strand_id
1 'polypeptide(L)'
;MKTLTLNELKEICKLYSIKGYSKYKKNELAKFVAENLDIPQREVENLVNSYWEDRLLSKIKDAEDYFLNDKVLIDYFDDDIVKAQVGDYDVKIVNLGTKDFTYYCDEKCNDYQYQVKSGRYPFCKHYPAVIAELLYGGHLDITEIEPNYISGKVLESLMSMVDARRKLEGTLPFEGRSIQEKLENLKSDFIKISKQNAKIAREKYHDKPERVFENMVDDAFQLLEFETIPRHREHGWDMIVIGTYATPPYIIVVECKTAANGIYDHIIKSPEYLVHLKNYCIELCKEKLIGVYKDYVKYMVMVGPDFPEEIVEYCPRFQQMSNMKLSFLPASTLLYWVEKYRENPIITHSLAENLFKKGIIRKKDIDELFNKAEKHLQSIINHAKGSLRNSMEEICQHHTDATYIKLDEITLRKIIKGIITTLQPHLLKKGLNEATGVETISIKHDYYKLWEAVLQALAHEFANILKEHSLSQVKPSDLKKELTKSLI
;
A
#
# COMPACT_ATOMS: atom_id res chain seq x y z
N MET A 1 -24.97 24.60 -11.64
CA MET A 1 -23.90 24.97 -12.61
C MET A 1 -22.84 25.93 -12.08
N LYS A 2 -23.16 27.13 -11.56
CA LYS A 2 -22.12 28.09 -11.11
C LYS A 2 -21.20 27.58 -9.99
N THR A 3 -21.69 26.64 -9.19
CA THR A 3 -20.97 25.95 -8.11
C THR A 3 -19.89 25.00 -8.62
N LEU A 4 -20.02 24.49 -9.85
CA LEU A 4 -19.05 23.60 -10.47
C LEU A 4 -17.75 24.32 -10.83
N THR A 5 -16.65 23.59 -10.91
CA THR A 5 -15.36 24.10 -11.37
C THR A 5 -15.30 24.24 -12.89
N LEU A 6 -14.33 25.01 -13.41
CA LEU A 6 -14.15 25.15 -14.85
C LEU A 6 -13.92 23.79 -15.53
N ASN A 7 -13.19 22.89 -14.87
CA ASN A 7 -12.87 21.57 -15.41
C ASN A 7 -14.09 20.65 -15.41
N GLU A 8 -14.91 20.67 -14.35
CA GLU A 8 -16.18 19.94 -14.30
C GLU A 8 -17.14 20.42 -15.41
N LEU A 9 -17.23 21.73 -15.62
CA LEU A 9 -18.05 22.27 -16.72
C LEU A 9 -17.54 21.81 -18.10
N LYS A 10 -16.21 21.79 -18.31
CA LYS A 10 -15.61 21.26 -19.54
C LYS A 10 -15.84 19.75 -19.69
N GLU A 11 -15.82 19.01 -18.59
CA GLU A 11 -16.10 17.57 -18.55
C GLU A 11 -17.55 17.30 -18.97
N ILE A 12 -18.51 18.04 -18.41
CA ILE A 12 -19.92 17.99 -18.84
C ILE A 12 -20.06 18.30 -20.33
N CYS A 13 -19.41 19.35 -20.84
CA CYS A 13 -19.44 19.63 -22.28
C CYS A 13 -18.97 18.43 -23.13
N LYS A 14 -17.92 17.72 -22.71
CA LYS A 14 -17.42 16.54 -23.42
C LYS A 14 -18.42 15.39 -23.38
N LEU A 15 -18.97 15.10 -22.20
CA LEU A 15 -19.94 14.02 -21.99
C LEU A 15 -21.18 14.19 -22.87
N TYR A 16 -21.68 15.42 -22.97
CA TYR A 16 -22.88 15.75 -23.76
C TYR A 16 -22.55 16.25 -25.19
N SER A 17 -21.31 16.07 -25.66
CA SER A 17 -20.89 16.46 -27.01
C SER A 17 -21.14 17.93 -27.39
N ILE A 18 -21.18 18.83 -26.40
CA ILE A 18 -21.34 20.27 -26.58
C ILE A 18 -20.03 20.84 -27.17
N LYS A 19 -20.11 21.60 -28.26
CA LYS A 19 -18.93 22.17 -28.97
C LYS A 19 -18.76 23.67 -28.70
N GLY A 20 -17.59 24.22 -29.03
CA GLY A 20 -17.34 25.68 -28.99
C GLY A 20 -17.10 26.29 -27.60
N TYR A 21 -16.97 25.47 -26.56
CA TYR A 21 -16.89 25.91 -25.17
C TYR A 21 -15.49 26.39 -24.72
N SER A 22 -14.43 26.08 -25.48
CA SER A 22 -13.04 26.28 -25.07
C SER A 22 -12.65 27.74 -24.80
N LYS A 23 -13.38 28.71 -25.39
CA LYS A 23 -13.12 30.15 -25.28
C LYS A 23 -13.67 30.79 -24.00
N TYR A 24 -14.61 30.14 -23.32
CA TYR A 24 -15.36 30.75 -22.22
C TYR A 24 -14.63 30.64 -20.89
N LYS A 25 -14.70 31.70 -20.09
CA LYS A 25 -14.28 31.68 -18.67
C LYS A 25 -15.37 31.04 -17.81
N LYS A 26 -15.05 30.63 -16.58
CA LYS A 26 -15.93 29.82 -15.70
C LYS A 26 -17.41 30.28 -15.70
N ASN A 27 -17.67 31.54 -15.40
CA ASN A 27 -19.05 32.04 -15.23
C ASN A 27 -19.82 32.07 -16.55
N GLU A 28 -19.14 32.39 -17.64
CA GLU A 28 -19.71 32.36 -19.01
C GLU A 28 -19.96 30.91 -19.44
N LEU A 29 -19.01 30.02 -19.14
CA LEU A 29 -19.13 28.61 -19.44
C LEU A 29 -20.30 27.98 -18.67
N ALA A 30 -20.51 28.35 -17.41
CA ALA A 30 -21.64 27.84 -16.63
C ALA A 30 -23.00 28.23 -17.24
N LYS A 31 -23.11 29.44 -17.80
CA LYS A 31 -24.30 29.88 -18.53
C LYS A 31 -24.44 29.15 -19.86
N PHE A 32 -23.37 29.12 -20.65
CA PHE A 32 -23.33 28.43 -21.93
C PHE A 32 -23.72 26.95 -21.80
N VAL A 33 -23.18 26.25 -20.80
CA VAL A 33 -23.52 24.86 -20.50
C VAL A 33 -25.00 24.71 -20.15
N ALA A 34 -25.54 25.58 -19.28
CA ALA A 34 -26.95 25.53 -18.90
C ALA A 34 -27.90 25.79 -20.08
N GLU A 35 -27.50 26.62 -21.05
CA GLU A 35 -28.28 26.94 -22.25
C GLU A 35 -28.21 25.87 -23.35
N ASN A 36 -27.14 25.04 -23.35
CA ASN A 36 -26.88 24.05 -24.41
C ASN A 36 -27.02 22.60 -23.93
N LEU A 37 -27.36 22.37 -22.67
CA LEU A 37 -27.69 21.05 -22.13
C LEU A 37 -29.15 20.72 -22.43
N ASP A 38 -29.35 19.73 -23.29
CA ASP A 38 -30.67 19.21 -23.64
C ASP A 38 -31.08 18.07 -22.69
N ILE A 39 -31.22 18.41 -21.39
CA ILE A 39 -31.71 17.50 -20.36
C ILE A 39 -32.68 18.23 -19.40
N PRO A 40 -33.65 17.53 -18.78
CA PRO A 40 -34.56 18.13 -17.81
C PRO A 40 -33.85 18.81 -16.63
N GLN A 41 -34.43 19.88 -16.08
CA GLN A 41 -33.85 20.60 -14.93
C GLN A 41 -33.52 19.66 -13.75
N ARG A 42 -34.39 18.69 -13.46
CA ARG A 42 -34.15 17.71 -12.40
C ARG A 42 -32.89 16.88 -12.64
N GLU A 43 -32.59 16.55 -13.90
CA GLU A 43 -31.35 15.83 -14.25
C GLU A 43 -30.13 16.73 -14.14
N VAL A 44 -30.26 18.02 -14.45
CA VAL A 44 -29.19 19.02 -14.20
C VAL A 44 -28.89 19.13 -12.71
N GLU A 45 -29.92 19.17 -11.86
CA GLU A 45 -29.77 19.21 -10.40
C GLU A 45 -29.09 17.94 -9.88
N ASN A 46 -29.53 16.76 -10.33
CA ASN A 46 -28.90 15.49 -9.99
C ASN A 46 -27.43 15.44 -10.43
N LEU A 47 -27.12 15.93 -11.64
CA LEU A 47 -25.75 16.00 -12.15
C LEU A 47 -24.89 16.93 -11.28
N VAL A 48 -25.38 18.11 -10.93
CA VAL A 48 -24.63 19.03 -10.04
C VAL A 48 -24.42 18.41 -8.65
N ASN A 49 -25.44 17.74 -8.12
CA ASN A 49 -25.37 17.07 -6.82
C ASN A 49 -24.39 15.90 -6.84
N SER A 50 -24.29 15.13 -7.93
CA SER A 50 -23.30 14.06 -8.05
C SER A 50 -21.88 14.60 -8.03
N TYR A 51 -21.61 15.74 -8.67
CA TYR A 51 -20.30 16.42 -8.55
C TYR A 51 -20.03 16.97 -7.15
N TRP A 52 -21.06 17.30 -6.36
CA TRP A 52 -20.88 17.64 -4.95
C TRP A 52 -20.53 16.41 -4.13
N GLU A 53 -21.28 15.32 -4.28
CA GLU A 53 -21.03 14.02 -3.64
C GLU A 53 -19.61 13.52 -3.93
N ASP A 54 -19.18 13.47 -5.20
CA ASP A 54 -17.82 13.07 -5.59
C ASP A 54 -16.74 13.91 -4.89
N ARG A 55 -16.95 15.24 -4.80
CA ARG A 55 -16.00 16.13 -4.13
C ARG A 55 -15.95 15.90 -2.63
N LEU A 56 -17.09 15.61 -2.01
CA LEU A 56 -17.18 15.28 -0.59
C LEU A 56 -16.48 13.95 -0.28
N LEU A 57 -16.71 12.92 -1.08
CA LEU A 57 -16.02 11.64 -0.99
C LEU A 57 -14.50 11.83 -1.13
N SER A 58 -14.07 12.65 -2.09
CA SER A 58 -12.66 13.00 -2.27
C SER A 58 -12.07 13.70 -1.03
N LYS A 59 -12.84 14.56 -0.36
CA LYS A 59 -12.41 15.23 0.89
C LYS A 59 -12.39 14.30 2.11
N ILE A 60 -13.24 13.28 2.17
CA ILE A 60 -13.14 12.22 3.19
C ILE A 60 -11.85 11.42 3.00
N LYS A 61 -11.55 11.01 1.76
CA LYS A 61 -10.27 10.33 1.45
C LYS A 61 -9.05 11.19 1.81
N ASP A 62 -9.12 12.50 1.57
CA ASP A 62 -8.06 13.44 1.99
C ASP A 62 -7.93 13.58 3.51
N ALA A 63 -9.00 13.31 4.26
CA ALA A 63 -9.06 13.43 5.72
C ALA A 63 -8.43 12.23 6.44
N GLU A 64 -8.37 11.07 5.78
CA GLU A 64 -7.79 9.82 6.32
C GLU A 64 -6.38 10.05 6.88
N ASP A 65 -5.51 10.82 6.21
CA ASP A 65 -4.16 11.12 6.70
C ASP A 65 -4.12 11.86 8.04
N TYR A 66 -5.14 12.67 8.33
CA TYR A 66 -5.22 13.38 9.60
C TYR A 66 -5.82 12.48 10.67
N PHE A 67 -6.93 11.84 10.35
CA PHE A 67 -7.69 11.05 11.32
C PHE A 67 -6.99 9.72 11.69
N LEU A 68 -6.48 8.96 10.72
CA LEU A 68 -5.84 7.66 10.97
C LEU A 68 -4.43 7.77 11.58
N ASN A 69 -3.83 8.96 11.57
CA ASN A 69 -2.51 9.23 12.14
C ASN A 69 -2.58 10.11 13.39
N ASP A 70 -3.71 10.12 14.09
CA ASP A 70 -3.91 10.85 15.35
C ASP A 70 -3.56 12.34 15.29
N LYS A 71 -3.80 13.00 14.15
CA LYS A 71 -3.54 14.44 13.95
C LYS A 71 -4.78 15.31 14.18
N VAL A 72 -5.83 14.78 14.80
CA VAL A 72 -7.04 15.54 15.14
C VAL A 72 -7.17 15.59 16.64
N LEU A 73 -7.30 16.80 17.19
CA LEU A 73 -7.55 17.06 18.60
C LEU A 73 -8.84 17.87 18.74
N ILE A 74 -9.79 17.38 19.51
CA ILE A 74 -10.99 18.13 19.88
C ILE A 74 -10.67 18.95 21.13
N ASP A 75 -10.51 20.27 20.97
CA ASP A 75 -10.22 21.18 22.08
C ASP A 75 -11.46 21.48 22.92
N TYR A 76 -12.62 21.56 22.25
CA TYR A 76 -13.89 21.88 22.87
C TYR A 76 -15.07 21.34 22.05
N PHE A 77 -16.06 20.78 22.73
CA PHE A 77 -17.30 20.31 22.13
C PHE A 77 -18.48 20.54 23.09
N ASP A 78 -19.50 21.26 22.60
CA ASP A 78 -20.83 21.35 23.20
C ASP A 78 -21.92 21.35 22.11
N ASP A 79 -23.18 21.56 22.50
CA ASP A 79 -24.34 21.54 21.59
C ASP A 79 -24.25 22.59 20.47
N ASP A 80 -23.55 23.70 20.70
CA ASP A 80 -23.51 24.85 19.80
C ASP A 80 -22.20 24.97 19.02
N ILE A 81 -21.08 24.51 19.57
CA ILE A 81 -19.74 24.81 19.07
C ILE A 81 -18.80 23.61 19.20
N VAL A 82 -18.12 23.30 18.11
CA VAL A 82 -16.93 22.46 18.08
C VAL A 82 -15.71 23.33 17.79
N LYS A 83 -14.65 23.18 18.59
CA LYS A 83 -13.31 23.69 18.27
C LYS A 83 -12.34 22.51 18.25
N ALA A 84 -11.55 22.44 17.20
CA ALA A 84 -10.61 21.35 17.01
C ALA A 84 -9.35 21.84 16.31
N GLN A 85 -8.24 21.16 16.59
CA GLN A 85 -7.00 21.30 15.87
C GLN A 85 -6.80 20.10 14.94
N VAL A 86 -6.57 20.34 13.66
CA VAL A 86 -6.30 19.32 12.64
C VAL A 86 -4.91 19.54 12.07
N GLY A 87 -3.91 18.84 12.60
CA GLY A 87 -2.49 19.11 12.36
C GLY A 87 -2.13 20.53 12.80
N ASP A 88 -1.79 21.38 11.83
CA ASP A 88 -1.41 22.78 12.07
C ASP A 88 -2.58 23.77 11.83
N TYR A 89 -3.82 23.28 11.68
CA TYR A 89 -4.97 24.09 11.31
C TYR A 89 -6.05 24.10 12.40
N ASP A 90 -6.53 25.29 12.74
CA ASP A 90 -7.68 25.47 13.62
C ASP A 90 -8.99 25.33 12.84
N VAL A 91 -9.94 24.57 13.40
CA VAL A 91 -11.27 24.36 12.86
C VAL A 91 -12.32 24.76 13.89
N LYS A 92 -13.35 25.47 13.43
CA LYS A 92 -14.52 25.82 14.24
C LYS A 92 -15.80 25.46 13.48
N ILE A 93 -16.64 24.67 14.12
CA ILE A 93 -17.99 24.33 13.65
C ILE A 93 -18.98 24.95 14.63
N VAL A 94 -20.05 25.55 14.12
CA VAL A 94 -21.12 26.13 14.96
C VAL A 94 -22.47 25.59 14.49
N ASN A 95 -23.31 25.23 15.45
CA ASN A 95 -24.66 24.66 15.30
C ASN A 95 -24.69 23.42 14.38
N LEU A 96 -23.84 22.43 14.66
CA LEU A 96 -23.77 21.18 13.89
C LEU A 96 -25.13 20.48 13.84
N GLY A 97 -25.52 20.01 12.66
CA GLY A 97 -26.81 19.35 12.40
C GLY A 97 -28.01 20.28 12.26
N THR A 98 -27.83 21.59 12.44
CA THR A 98 -28.93 22.57 12.38
C THR A 98 -28.95 23.37 11.06
N LYS A 99 -29.99 24.20 10.90
CA LYS A 99 -30.12 25.14 9.76
C LYS A 99 -29.20 26.35 9.86
N ASP A 100 -28.79 26.72 11.08
CA ASP A 100 -27.91 27.87 11.34
C ASP A 100 -26.43 27.47 11.39
N PHE A 101 -26.10 26.32 10.76
CA PHE A 101 -24.77 25.75 10.69
C PHE A 101 -23.77 26.71 10.05
N THR A 102 -22.60 26.86 10.66
CA THR A 102 -21.45 27.53 10.05
C THR A 102 -20.15 26.77 10.25
N TYR A 103 -19.29 26.84 9.24
CA TYR A 103 -17.99 26.18 9.22
C TYR A 103 -16.87 27.18 8.96
N TYR A 104 -15.83 27.13 9.78
CA TYR A 104 -14.61 27.91 9.65
C TYR A 104 -13.40 27.00 9.77
N CYS A 105 -12.40 27.25 8.93
CA CYS A 105 -11.08 26.65 9.00
C CYS A 105 -10.03 27.77 8.97
N ASP A 106 -8.82 27.49 9.46
CA ASP A 106 -7.69 28.43 9.40
C ASP A 106 -7.54 29.00 7.98
N GLU A 107 -7.31 30.32 7.91
CA GLU A 107 -7.08 31.03 6.66
C GLU A 107 -5.83 30.55 5.92
N LYS A 108 -4.91 29.81 6.54
CA LYS A 108 -3.81 29.16 5.81
C LYS A 108 -4.26 27.96 4.97
N CYS A 109 -5.49 27.47 5.15
CA CYS A 109 -6.03 26.36 4.37
C CYS A 109 -6.46 26.84 2.98
N ASN A 110 -5.72 26.45 1.94
CA ASN A 110 -6.00 26.80 0.55
C ASN A 110 -7.41 26.36 0.11
N ASP A 111 -7.83 25.14 0.45
CA ASP A 111 -9.18 24.65 0.15
C ASP A 111 -10.24 25.59 0.76
N TYR A 112 -10.04 26.00 2.02
CA TYR A 112 -10.99 26.88 2.69
C TYR A 112 -11.04 28.28 2.03
N GLN A 113 -9.87 28.91 1.84
CA GLN A 113 -9.78 30.24 1.24
C GLN A 113 -10.38 30.30 -0.17
N TYR A 114 -9.99 29.35 -1.03
CA TYR A 114 -10.28 29.44 -2.46
C TYR A 114 -11.50 28.66 -2.89
N GLN A 115 -11.90 27.63 -2.16
CA GLN A 115 -13.02 26.75 -2.53
C GLN A 115 -14.22 26.89 -1.61
N VAL A 116 -14.03 26.89 -0.29
CA VAL A 116 -15.15 26.91 0.67
C VAL A 116 -15.73 28.32 0.81
N LYS A 117 -14.92 29.33 1.14
CA LYS A 117 -15.38 30.73 1.24
C LYS A 117 -16.03 31.24 -0.06
N SER A 118 -15.62 30.70 -1.21
CA SER A 118 -16.16 31.06 -2.52
C SER A 118 -17.41 30.26 -2.93
N GLY A 119 -17.92 29.37 -2.07
CA GLY A 119 -19.13 28.57 -2.29
C GLY A 119 -18.98 27.47 -3.34
N ARG A 120 -17.75 27.04 -3.65
CA ARG A 120 -17.48 25.99 -4.64
C ARG A 120 -17.57 24.61 -4.00
N TYR A 121 -16.99 24.44 -2.83
CA TYR A 121 -17.00 23.19 -2.05
C TYR A 121 -17.71 23.48 -0.73
N PRO A 122 -18.50 22.55 -0.20
CA PRO A 122 -19.15 22.75 1.09
C PRO A 122 -18.14 22.84 2.24
N PHE A 123 -17.04 22.08 2.18
CA PHE A 123 -15.98 22.10 3.19
C PHE A 123 -14.63 21.61 2.65
N CYS A 124 -13.55 21.88 3.40
CA CYS A 124 -12.22 21.31 3.14
C CYS A 124 -12.05 19.99 3.91
N LYS A 125 -10.95 19.26 3.65
CA LYS A 125 -10.65 17.95 4.26
C LYS A 125 -10.60 17.93 5.79
N HIS A 126 -10.38 19.08 6.43
CA HIS A 126 -10.34 19.16 7.90
C HIS A 126 -11.73 18.99 8.53
N TYR A 127 -12.81 19.37 7.85
CA TYR A 127 -14.17 19.14 8.35
C TYR A 127 -14.49 17.65 8.55
N PRO A 128 -14.40 16.78 7.52
CA PRO A 128 -14.66 15.35 7.71
C PRO A 128 -13.67 14.71 8.70
N ALA A 129 -12.44 15.20 8.82
CA ALA A 129 -11.51 14.73 9.86
C ALA A 129 -12.04 14.98 11.28
N VAL A 130 -12.58 16.19 11.54
CA VAL A 130 -13.20 16.54 12.84
C VAL A 130 -14.45 15.72 13.09
N ILE A 131 -15.34 15.58 12.09
CA ILE A 131 -16.56 14.78 12.27
C ILE A 131 -16.20 13.32 12.56
N ALA A 132 -15.20 12.74 11.88
CA ALA A 132 -14.75 11.39 12.18
C ALA A 132 -14.19 11.24 13.60
N GLU A 133 -13.43 12.22 14.09
CA GLU A 133 -12.94 12.21 15.48
C GLU A 133 -14.08 12.27 16.50
N LEU A 134 -15.10 13.11 16.26
CA LEU A 134 -16.28 13.17 17.13
C LEU A 134 -17.06 11.84 17.14
N LEU A 135 -17.21 11.19 15.99
CA LEU A 135 -17.86 9.88 15.87
C LEU A 135 -17.04 8.78 16.55
N TYR A 136 -15.73 8.79 16.33
CA TYR A 136 -14.81 7.82 16.91
C TYR A 136 -14.78 7.93 18.45
N GLY A 137 -14.67 9.15 18.98
CA GLY A 137 -14.68 9.45 20.42
C GLY A 137 -16.06 9.31 21.10
N GLY A 138 -17.12 9.02 20.35
CA GLY A 138 -18.48 8.89 20.87
C GLY A 138 -19.13 10.22 21.30
N HIS A 139 -18.61 11.34 20.82
CA HIS A 139 -19.17 12.68 21.06
C HIS A 139 -20.34 13.01 20.12
N LEU A 140 -20.44 12.32 18.99
CA LEU A 140 -21.50 12.51 18.00
C LEU A 140 -22.23 11.19 17.74
N ASP A 141 -23.55 11.19 17.89
CA ASP A 141 -24.43 10.08 17.50
C ASP A 141 -25.19 10.46 16.21
N ILE A 142 -24.92 9.73 15.13
CA ILE A 142 -25.55 9.96 13.81
C ILE A 142 -27.04 9.64 13.79
N THR A 143 -27.55 8.91 14.79
CA THR A 143 -28.99 8.63 14.92
C THR A 143 -29.74 9.82 15.52
N GLU A 144 -29.03 10.71 16.22
CA GLU A 144 -29.59 11.91 16.84
C GLU A 144 -29.28 13.17 16.03
N ILE A 145 -28.05 13.28 15.51
CA ILE A 145 -27.55 14.47 14.81
C ILE A 145 -26.91 14.04 13.47
N GLU A 146 -27.58 14.37 12.36
CA GLU A 146 -27.01 14.20 11.03
C GLU A 146 -26.01 15.34 10.73
N PRO A 147 -24.71 15.04 10.50
CA PRO A 147 -23.73 16.08 10.23
C PRO A 147 -24.05 16.79 8.90
N ASN A 148 -24.00 18.13 8.88
CA ASN A 148 -24.37 18.89 7.68
C ASN A 148 -23.56 18.44 6.45
N TYR A 149 -24.29 18.16 5.36
CA TYR A 149 -23.77 17.68 4.07
C TYR A 149 -23.09 16.30 4.09
N ILE A 150 -23.15 15.54 5.19
CA ILE A 150 -22.64 14.17 5.27
C ILE A 150 -23.82 13.22 5.41
N SER A 151 -24.26 12.67 4.28
CA SER A 151 -25.39 11.74 4.22
C SER A 151 -25.20 10.71 3.11
N GLY A 152 -26.02 9.65 3.13
CA GLY A 152 -25.94 8.55 2.16
C GLY A 152 -24.52 8.00 2.02
N LYS A 153 -24.02 7.90 0.77
CA LYS A 153 -22.67 7.39 0.47
C LYS A 153 -21.54 8.18 1.15
N VAL A 154 -21.73 9.49 1.36
CA VAL A 154 -20.72 10.32 2.03
C VAL A 154 -20.59 9.90 3.50
N LEU A 155 -21.72 9.64 4.16
CA LEU A 155 -21.73 9.11 5.53
C LEU A 155 -21.16 7.70 5.59
N GLU A 156 -21.54 6.81 4.67
CA GLU A 156 -20.99 5.45 4.58
C GLU A 156 -19.45 5.46 4.46
N SER A 157 -18.92 6.33 3.59
CA SER A 157 -17.46 6.50 3.44
C SER A 157 -16.79 7.04 4.69
N LEU A 158 -17.44 7.97 5.40
CA LEU A 158 -16.91 8.52 6.66
C LEU A 158 -16.87 7.46 7.76
N MET A 159 -17.94 6.67 7.89
CA MET A 159 -18.01 5.57 8.87
C MET A 159 -16.98 4.48 8.57
N SER A 160 -16.76 4.16 7.29
CA SER A 160 -15.69 3.24 6.88
C SER A 160 -14.31 3.71 7.35
N MET A 161 -14.02 5.01 7.26
CA MET A 161 -12.78 5.60 7.79
C MET A 161 -12.69 5.49 9.32
N VAL A 162 -13.78 5.74 10.04
CA VAL A 162 -13.85 5.56 11.51
C VAL A 162 -13.59 4.10 11.91
N ASP A 163 -14.24 3.16 11.22
CA ASP A 163 -14.07 1.73 11.47
C ASP A 163 -12.66 1.26 11.09
N ALA A 164 -12.01 1.88 10.11
CA ALA A 164 -10.62 1.59 9.77
C ALA A 164 -9.68 1.88 10.95
N ARG A 165 -9.85 3.01 11.66
CA ARG A 165 -9.07 3.31 12.88
C ARG A 165 -9.36 2.30 13.99
N ARG A 166 -10.63 1.98 14.23
CA ARG A 166 -11.02 0.97 15.22
C ARG A 166 -10.38 -0.40 14.93
N LYS A 167 -10.29 -0.78 13.65
CA LYS A 167 -9.61 -2.01 13.22
C LYS A 167 -8.09 -1.93 13.45
N LEU A 168 -7.45 -0.80 13.15
CA LEU A 168 -6.00 -0.60 13.37
C LEU A 168 -5.63 -0.73 14.85
N GLU A 169 -6.48 -0.25 15.74
CA GLU A 169 -6.30 -0.30 17.20
C GLU A 169 -6.81 -1.60 17.85
N GLY A 170 -7.41 -2.50 17.05
CA GLY A 170 -7.92 -3.79 17.52
C GLY A 170 -9.21 -3.71 18.33
N THR A 171 -9.93 -2.59 18.30
CA THR A 171 -11.24 -2.43 18.96
C THR A 171 -12.40 -3.03 18.17
N LEU A 172 -12.20 -3.27 16.86
CA LEU A 172 -13.16 -3.92 15.97
C LEU A 172 -12.49 -5.13 15.28
N PRO A 173 -13.17 -6.30 15.18
CA PRO A 173 -12.60 -7.49 14.57
C PRO A 173 -12.21 -7.26 13.09
N PHE A 174 -11.03 -7.74 12.72
CA PHE A 174 -10.49 -7.56 11.39
C PHE A 174 -11.06 -8.62 10.41
N GLU A 175 -11.87 -8.19 9.44
CA GLU A 175 -12.50 -9.07 8.43
C GLU A 175 -11.55 -9.51 7.29
N GLY A 176 -10.30 -9.04 7.29
CA GLY A 176 -9.30 -9.34 6.26
C GLY A 176 -8.85 -8.11 5.45
N ARG A 177 -7.90 -8.31 4.53
CA ARG A 177 -7.25 -7.24 3.73
C ARG A 177 -7.94 -6.93 2.39
N SER A 178 -9.15 -7.44 2.16
CA SER A 178 -9.89 -7.32 0.88
C SER A 178 -9.07 -7.65 -0.38
N ILE A 179 -8.14 -8.61 -0.28
CA ILE A 179 -7.16 -8.95 -1.34
C ILE A 179 -7.86 -9.29 -2.66
N GLN A 180 -8.91 -10.10 -2.61
CA GLN A 180 -9.62 -10.56 -3.80
C GLN A 180 -10.31 -9.40 -4.53
N GLU A 181 -10.98 -8.53 -3.78
CA GLU A 181 -11.67 -7.36 -4.35
C GLU A 181 -10.67 -6.40 -5.01
N LYS A 182 -9.57 -6.06 -4.31
CA LYS A 182 -8.51 -5.22 -4.86
C LYS A 182 -7.94 -5.81 -6.16
N LEU A 183 -7.66 -7.12 -6.18
CA LEU A 183 -7.14 -7.80 -7.36
C LEU A 183 -8.12 -7.77 -8.55
N GLU A 184 -9.41 -7.99 -8.31
CA GLU A 184 -10.43 -7.93 -9.37
C GLU A 184 -10.64 -6.50 -9.90
N ASN A 185 -10.58 -5.48 -9.02
CA ASN A 185 -10.60 -4.08 -9.44
C ASN A 185 -9.38 -3.74 -10.32
N LEU A 186 -8.18 -4.21 -9.94
CA LEU A 186 -6.98 -4.05 -10.76
C LEU A 186 -7.14 -4.69 -12.14
N LYS A 187 -7.58 -5.96 -12.21
CA LYS A 187 -7.77 -6.67 -13.48
C LYS A 187 -8.76 -5.99 -14.41
N SER A 188 -9.87 -5.51 -13.85
CA SER A 188 -10.98 -4.95 -14.65
C SER A 188 -10.69 -3.55 -15.18
N ASP A 189 -10.06 -2.69 -14.36
CA ASP A 189 -10.06 -1.24 -14.61
C ASP A 189 -8.67 -0.61 -14.73
N PHE A 190 -7.61 -1.21 -14.19
CA PHE A 190 -6.31 -0.54 -14.02
C PHE A 190 -5.74 0.03 -15.32
N ILE A 191 -5.77 -0.77 -16.40
CA ILE A 191 -5.28 -0.35 -17.72
C ILE A 191 -6.20 0.69 -18.37
N LYS A 192 -7.50 0.66 -18.09
CA LYS A 192 -8.45 1.66 -18.63
C LYS A 192 -8.26 2.99 -17.93
N ILE A 193 -8.13 2.97 -16.60
CA ILE A 193 -7.88 4.15 -15.76
C ILE A 193 -6.53 4.77 -16.11
N SER A 194 -5.48 3.97 -16.26
CA SER A 194 -4.17 4.49 -16.69
C SER A 194 -4.26 5.23 -18.03
N LYS A 195 -5.13 4.76 -18.94
CA LYS A 195 -5.46 5.41 -20.23
C LYS A 195 -6.51 6.51 -20.15
N GLN A 196 -6.71 7.14 -18.98
CA GLN A 196 -7.60 8.29 -18.81
C GLN A 196 -9.09 8.00 -19.03
N ASN A 197 -9.57 6.81 -18.65
CA ASN A 197 -11.01 6.52 -18.73
C ASN A 197 -11.81 7.26 -17.63
N ALA A 198 -12.18 8.51 -17.93
CA ALA A 198 -12.97 9.37 -17.05
C ALA A 198 -14.34 8.78 -16.69
N LYS A 199 -14.98 8.05 -17.61
CA LYS A 199 -16.29 7.44 -17.36
C LYS A 199 -16.22 6.45 -16.20
N ILE A 200 -15.29 5.49 -16.26
CA ILE A 200 -15.12 4.49 -15.19
C ILE A 200 -14.69 5.16 -13.88
N ALA A 201 -13.75 6.11 -13.95
CA ALA A 201 -13.26 6.83 -12.77
C ALA A 201 -14.40 7.54 -12.01
N ARG A 202 -15.32 8.18 -12.75
CA ARG A 202 -16.49 8.87 -12.17
C ARG A 202 -17.56 7.92 -11.70
N GLU A 203 -18.01 7.00 -12.56
CA GLU A 203 -19.17 6.16 -12.28
C GLU A 203 -18.90 5.13 -11.17
N LYS A 204 -17.68 4.57 -11.11
CA LYS A 204 -17.32 3.50 -10.15
C LYS A 204 -16.55 4.01 -8.95
N TYR A 205 -15.60 4.93 -9.15
CA TYR A 205 -14.65 5.33 -8.10
C TYR A 205 -14.90 6.73 -7.54
N HIS A 206 -15.86 7.48 -8.12
CA HIS A 206 -16.26 8.82 -7.70
C HIS A 206 -15.08 9.81 -7.67
N ASP A 207 -14.13 9.67 -8.60
CA ASP A 207 -12.90 10.48 -8.62
C ASP A 207 -12.35 10.70 -10.04
N LYS A 208 -11.30 11.51 -10.16
CA LYS A 208 -10.60 11.75 -11.43
C LYS A 208 -9.67 10.59 -11.77
N PRO A 209 -9.45 10.28 -13.07
CA PRO A 209 -8.58 9.19 -13.48
C PRO A 209 -7.18 9.20 -12.86
N GLU A 210 -6.56 10.36 -12.68
CA GLU A 210 -5.23 10.48 -12.07
C GLU A 210 -5.22 9.94 -10.64
N ARG A 211 -6.16 10.40 -9.81
CA ARG A 211 -6.27 10.01 -8.41
C ARG A 211 -6.71 8.55 -8.26
N VAL A 212 -7.62 8.07 -9.12
CA VAL A 212 -7.96 6.64 -9.16
C VAL A 212 -6.72 5.81 -9.55
N PHE A 213 -5.91 6.28 -10.50
CA PHE A 213 -4.71 5.57 -10.92
C PHE A 213 -3.68 5.49 -9.79
N GLU A 214 -3.43 6.59 -9.08
CA GLU A 214 -2.57 6.63 -7.89
C GLU A 214 -3.03 5.60 -6.84
N ASN A 215 -4.31 5.59 -6.48
CA ASN A 215 -4.86 4.63 -5.53
C ASN A 215 -4.72 3.18 -6.01
N MET A 216 -4.92 2.90 -7.30
CA MET A 216 -4.76 1.55 -7.84
C MET A 216 -3.27 1.13 -7.88
N VAL A 217 -2.34 2.06 -8.08
CA VAL A 217 -0.90 1.76 -7.97
C VAL A 217 -0.54 1.45 -6.51
N ASP A 218 -1.12 2.18 -5.55
CA ASP A 218 -0.97 1.90 -4.12
C ASP A 218 -1.47 0.49 -3.76
N ASP A 219 -2.70 0.15 -4.18
CA ASP A 219 -3.27 -1.19 -4.03
C ASP A 219 -2.38 -2.27 -4.66
N ALA A 220 -1.79 -2.01 -5.83
CA ALA A 220 -0.90 -2.95 -6.51
C ALA A 220 0.37 -3.22 -5.69
N PHE A 221 0.99 -2.21 -5.09
CA PHE A 221 2.17 -2.40 -4.25
C PHE A 221 1.84 -3.07 -2.91
N GLN A 222 0.71 -2.74 -2.28
CA GLN A 222 0.22 -3.48 -1.10
C GLN A 222 -0.08 -4.95 -1.44
N LEU A 223 -0.65 -5.21 -2.62
CA LEU A 223 -0.80 -6.56 -3.17
C LEU A 223 0.54 -7.21 -3.58
N LEU A 224 1.67 -6.56 -3.39
CA LEU A 224 3.01 -7.18 -3.46
C LEU A 224 3.69 -7.26 -2.09
N GLU A 225 2.92 -7.04 -1.01
CA GLU A 225 3.36 -7.02 0.39
C GLU A 225 4.31 -5.86 0.75
N PHE A 226 4.38 -4.82 -0.10
CA PHE A 226 5.07 -3.59 0.25
C PHE A 226 4.20 -2.72 1.17
N GLU A 227 4.86 -2.03 2.10
CA GLU A 227 4.25 -0.92 2.82
C GLU A 227 4.27 0.32 1.92
N THR A 228 3.20 1.10 1.98
CA THR A 228 3.04 2.30 1.16
C THR A 228 2.62 3.49 2.00
N ILE A 229 3.05 4.68 1.59
CA ILE A 229 2.65 5.96 2.16
C ILE A 229 2.18 6.85 1.00
N PRO A 230 0.87 6.97 0.74
CA PRO A 230 0.35 7.88 -0.27
C PRO A 230 0.55 9.35 0.14
N ARG A 231 0.73 10.25 -0.83
CA ARG A 231 0.85 11.68 -0.55
C ARG A 231 -0.51 12.37 -0.62
N HIS A 232 -0.90 13.05 0.46
CA HIS A 232 -2.15 13.82 0.52
C HIS A 232 -1.96 15.35 0.40
N ARG A 233 -0.79 15.82 -0.06
CA ARG A 233 -0.46 17.25 -0.24
C ARG A 233 -0.32 17.60 -1.72
N GLU A 234 -0.85 18.76 -2.12
CA GLU A 234 -1.12 19.15 -3.53
C GLU A 234 0.11 19.28 -4.47
N HIS A 235 1.35 19.11 -4.00
CA HIS A 235 2.56 19.11 -4.84
C HIS A 235 3.63 18.14 -4.32
N GLY A 236 4.15 17.25 -5.19
CA GLY A 236 5.29 16.37 -4.90
C GLY A 236 5.16 14.98 -5.54
N TRP A 237 5.87 14.01 -4.96
CA TRP A 237 5.73 12.57 -5.30
C TRP A 237 4.33 12.04 -4.99
N ASP A 238 3.85 11.01 -5.68
CA ASP A 238 2.49 10.50 -5.48
C ASP A 238 2.41 9.49 -4.34
N MET A 239 3.41 8.62 -4.20
CA MET A 239 3.52 7.71 -3.06
C MET A 239 4.97 7.34 -2.73
N ILE A 240 5.19 6.88 -1.50
CA ILE A 240 6.42 6.21 -1.07
C ILE A 240 6.12 4.73 -0.90
N VAL A 241 7.00 3.86 -1.41
CA VAL A 241 6.93 2.41 -1.25
C VAL A 241 8.15 1.92 -0.49
N ILE A 242 7.95 1.07 0.52
CA ILE A 242 8.99 0.64 1.46
C ILE A 242 9.23 -0.87 1.34
N GLY A 243 10.45 -1.25 0.98
CA GLY A 243 10.93 -2.62 1.00
C GLY A 243 11.28 -3.08 2.42
N THR A 244 10.33 -3.01 3.36
CA THR A 244 10.57 -3.15 4.82
C THR A 244 11.26 -4.46 5.20
N TYR A 245 10.92 -5.57 4.54
CA TYR A 245 11.51 -6.89 4.80
C TYR A 245 12.86 -7.16 4.13
N ALA A 246 13.39 -6.22 3.35
CA ALA A 246 14.72 -6.33 2.75
C ALA A 246 15.82 -6.02 3.77
N THR A 247 17.02 -6.57 3.56
CA THR A 247 18.19 -6.30 4.40
C THR A 247 19.36 -5.82 3.55
N PRO A 248 19.75 -4.53 3.62
CA PRO A 248 19.06 -3.45 4.33
C PRO A 248 17.71 -3.07 3.68
N PRO A 249 16.81 -2.40 4.41
CA PRO A 249 15.60 -1.82 3.83
C PRO A 249 15.92 -0.81 2.72
N TYR A 250 14.92 -0.53 1.89
CA TYR A 250 15.01 0.51 0.87
C TYR A 250 13.65 1.20 0.69
N ILE A 251 13.72 2.44 0.22
CA ILE A 251 12.60 3.34 -0.03
C ILE A 251 12.61 3.69 -1.52
N ILE A 252 11.43 3.59 -2.12
CA ILE A 252 11.14 3.97 -3.49
C ILE A 252 10.22 5.18 -3.44
N VAL A 253 10.60 6.22 -4.16
CA VAL A 253 9.71 7.35 -4.45
C VAL A 253 9.01 7.05 -5.76
N VAL A 254 7.68 7.14 -5.78
CA VAL A 254 6.86 6.77 -6.93
C VAL A 254 6.11 7.97 -7.47
N GLU A 255 6.11 8.10 -8.79
CA GLU A 255 5.32 9.07 -9.55
C GLU A 255 4.41 8.33 -10.53
N CYS A 256 3.11 8.56 -10.42
CA CYS A 256 2.08 8.02 -11.29
C CYS A 256 1.76 9.04 -12.40
N LYS A 257 1.70 8.57 -13.64
CA LYS A 257 1.26 9.35 -14.78
C LYS A 257 0.32 8.55 -15.66
N THR A 258 -0.86 9.09 -15.88
CA THR A 258 -1.87 8.57 -16.80
C THR A 258 -1.61 9.08 -18.23
N ALA A 259 -2.31 8.56 -19.23
CA ALA A 259 -2.14 8.94 -20.65
C ALA A 259 -2.65 10.35 -21.02
N ALA A 260 -2.85 11.26 -20.06
CA ALA A 260 -3.29 12.62 -20.35
C ALA A 260 -2.32 13.27 -21.34
N ASN A 261 -2.87 13.83 -22.44
CA ASN A 261 -2.17 14.44 -23.58
C ASN A 261 -0.66 14.65 -23.37
N GLY A 262 0.13 13.66 -23.80
CA GLY A 262 1.56 13.85 -24.05
C GLY A 262 2.46 14.01 -22.82
N ILE A 263 2.15 13.49 -21.64
CA ILE A 263 3.14 13.51 -20.53
C ILE A 263 4.43 12.76 -20.93
N TYR A 264 4.32 11.69 -21.70
CA TYR A 264 5.47 10.98 -22.29
C TYR A 264 6.27 11.88 -23.25
N ASP A 265 5.56 12.69 -24.03
CA ASP A 265 6.15 13.75 -24.84
C ASP A 265 6.80 14.82 -23.95
N HIS A 266 6.26 15.13 -22.77
CA HIS A 266 6.83 16.12 -21.86
C HIS A 266 8.15 15.68 -21.22
N ILE A 267 8.34 14.41 -20.84
CA ILE A 267 9.65 13.95 -20.33
C ILE A 267 10.70 13.99 -21.44
N ILE A 268 10.31 13.57 -22.66
CA ILE A 268 11.20 13.58 -23.82
C ILE A 268 11.50 15.00 -24.30
N LYS A 269 10.53 15.92 -24.21
CA LYS A 269 10.64 17.31 -24.70
C LYS A 269 11.05 18.32 -23.62
N SER A 270 11.03 17.96 -22.33
CA SER A 270 11.36 18.85 -21.20
C SER A 270 12.39 18.22 -20.25
N PRO A 271 13.68 18.52 -20.46
CA PRO A 271 14.77 18.11 -19.56
C PRO A 271 14.58 18.56 -18.10
N GLU A 272 13.83 19.65 -17.87
CA GLU A 272 13.52 20.20 -16.54
C GLU A 272 12.71 19.22 -15.68
N TYR A 273 11.96 18.30 -16.31
CA TYR A 273 11.16 17.34 -15.56
C TYR A 273 12.01 16.40 -14.68
N LEU A 274 13.23 16.05 -15.11
CA LEU A 274 14.14 15.27 -14.26
C LEU A 274 14.58 16.02 -13.00
N VAL A 275 14.65 17.35 -13.06
CA VAL A 275 14.94 18.19 -11.89
C VAL A 275 13.78 18.11 -10.90
N HIS A 276 12.53 18.11 -11.38
CA HIS A 276 11.36 17.92 -10.51
C HIS A 276 11.39 16.55 -9.81
N LEU A 277 11.61 15.46 -10.55
CA LEU A 277 11.72 14.12 -9.96
C LEU A 277 12.85 14.03 -8.93
N LYS A 278 14.00 14.69 -9.21
CA LYS A 278 15.11 14.78 -8.25
C LYS A 278 14.66 15.49 -6.98
N ASN A 279 14.00 16.64 -7.10
CA ASN A 279 13.56 17.42 -5.94
C ASN A 279 12.53 16.66 -5.11
N TYR A 280 11.66 15.87 -5.76
CA TYR A 280 10.74 14.98 -5.04
C TYR A 280 11.49 13.97 -4.19
N CYS A 281 12.54 13.37 -4.74
CA CYS A 281 13.34 12.38 -4.04
C CYS A 281 14.18 13.00 -2.90
N ILE A 282 14.83 14.13 -3.16
CA ILE A 282 15.79 14.72 -2.23
C ILE A 282 15.08 15.62 -1.22
N GLU A 283 14.49 16.71 -1.69
CA GLU A 283 13.96 17.77 -0.81
C GLU A 283 12.68 17.33 -0.09
N LEU A 284 11.82 16.58 -0.79
CA LEU A 284 10.51 16.19 -0.26
C LEU A 284 10.47 14.82 0.39
N CYS A 285 11.54 14.03 0.31
CA CYS A 285 11.62 12.71 0.94
C CYS A 285 12.91 12.56 1.74
N LYS A 286 14.06 12.44 1.08
CA LYS A 286 15.34 12.14 1.74
C LYS A 286 15.71 13.14 2.84
N GLU A 287 15.62 14.43 2.59
CA GLU A 287 15.98 15.46 3.58
C GLU A 287 14.97 15.60 4.73
N LYS A 288 13.78 15.00 4.60
CA LYS A 288 12.78 14.94 5.68
C LYS A 288 13.00 13.77 6.64
N LEU A 289 13.78 12.77 6.23
CA LEU A 289 14.11 11.61 7.06
C LEU A 289 15.30 11.90 7.97
N ILE A 290 15.40 11.22 9.12
CA ILE A 290 16.47 11.44 10.11
C ILE A 290 17.46 10.28 10.08
N GLY A 291 18.76 10.58 10.24
CA GLY A 291 19.81 9.58 10.41
C GLY A 291 19.86 8.56 9.26
N VAL A 292 19.94 7.28 9.61
CA VAL A 292 20.17 6.16 8.66
C VAL A 292 19.03 5.99 7.65
N TYR A 293 17.81 6.47 7.96
CA TYR A 293 16.66 6.35 7.06
C TYR A 293 16.86 7.13 5.75
N LYS A 294 17.69 8.19 5.76
CA LYS A 294 18.06 8.93 4.55
C LYS A 294 18.75 8.03 3.51
N ASP A 295 19.52 7.05 3.98
CA ASP A 295 20.29 6.15 3.11
C ASP A 295 19.45 5.02 2.52
N TYR A 296 18.22 4.85 2.99
CA TYR A 296 17.27 3.89 2.43
C TYR A 296 16.59 4.45 1.17
N VAL A 297 16.56 5.76 0.96
CA VAL A 297 16.00 6.39 -0.25
C VAL A 297 16.93 6.14 -1.44
N LYS A 298 16.58 5.13 -2.26
CA LYS A 298 17.46 4.59 -3.31
C LYS A 298 16.88 4.65 -4.73
N TYR A 299 15.55 4.61 -4.84
CA TYR A 299 14.88 4.39 -6.12
C TYR A 299 13.83 5.46 -6.40
N MET A 300 13.74 5.86 -7.67
CA MET A 300 12.63 6.60 -8.24
C MET A 300 11.94 5.70 -9.28
N VAL A 301 10.63 5.51 -9.16
CA VAL A 301 9.84 4.70 -10.10
C VAL A 301 8.76 5.56 -10.72
N MET A 302 8.72 5.61 -12.04
CA MET A 302 7.59 6.18 -12.76
C MET A 302 6.63 5.07 -13.20
N VAL A 303 5.37 5.15 -12.78
CA VAL A 303 4.32 4.20 -13.17
C VAL A 303 3.37 4.88 -14.15
N GLY A 304 3.08 4.24 -15.27
CA GLY A 304 2.17 4.77 -16.28
C GLY A 304 1.72 3.73 -17.29
N PRO A 305 0.75 4.03 -18.19
CA PRO A 305 0.30 3.13 -19.24
C PRO A 305 1.38 2.30 -19.95
N ASP A 306 2.41 2.97 -20.47
CA ASP A 306 3.53 2.37 -21.20
C ASP A 306 4.65 3.40 -21.39
N PHE A 307 5.85 2.97 -21.81
CA PHE A 307 7.00 3.85 -21.97
C PHE A 307 7.78 3.57 -23.26
N PRO A 308 8.19 4.61 -24.02
CA PRO A 308 9.04 4.44 -25.20
C PRO A 308 10.48 4.10 -24.81
N GLU A 309 11.20 3.36 -25.66
CA GLU A 309 12.54 2.82 -25.37
C GLU A 309 13.58 3.93 -25.10
N GLU A 310 13.45 5.06 -25.79
CA GLU A 310 14.33 6.22 -25.70
C GLU A 310 14.35 6.82 -24.29
N ILE A 311 13.31 6.58 -23.48
CA ILE A 311 13.23 7.14 -22.13
C ILE A 311 14.34 6.61 -21.20
N VAL A 312 14.94 5.46 -21.53
CA VAL A 312 16.03 4.86 -20.74
C VAL A 312 17.29 5.73 -20.75
N GLU A 313 17.46 6.60 -21.76
CA GLU A 313 18.58 7.56 -21.83
C GLU A 313 18.58 8.57 -20.66
N TYR A 314 17.44 8.76 -20.00
CA TYR A 314 17.31 9.64 -18.85
C TYR A 314 17.76 8.99 -17.54
N CYS A 315 17.81 7.66 -17.43
CA CYS A 315 18.21 6.97 -16.20
C CYS A 315 19.63 7.35 -15.73
N PRO A 316 20.67 7.35 -16.59
CA PRO A 316 22.01 7.77 -16.18
C PRO A 316 22.09 9.24 -15.76
N ARG A 317 21.37 10.13 -16.46
CA ARG A 317 21.32 11.57 -16.13
C ARG A 317 20.70 11.80 -14.76
N PHE A 318 19.56 11.17 -14.50
CA PHE A 318 18.92 11.22 -13.18
C PHE A 318 19.85 10.69 -12.07
N GLN A 319 20.54 9.58 -12.32
CA GLN A 319 21.46 9.01 -11.34
C GLN A 319 22.63 9.93 -11.03
N GLN A 320 23.20 10.59 -12.04
CA GLN A 320 24.26 11.58 -11.83
C GLN A 320 23.80 12.76 -10.97
N MET A 321 22.54 13.18 -11.11
CA MET A 321 21.98 14.34 -10.41
C MET A 321 21.48 14.04 -9.00
N SER A 322 21.10 12.79 -8.71
CA SER A 322 20.43 12.40 -7.46
C SER A 322 21.14 11.33 -6.64
N ASN A 323 22.10 10.61 -7.23
CA ASN A 323 22.67 9.36 -6.72
C ASN A 323 21.64 8.23 -6.52
N MET A 324 20.46 8.33 -7.13
CA MET A 324 19.38 7.34 -7.07
C MET A 324 19.13 6.71 -8.44
N LYS A 325 18.54 5.51 -8.46
CA LYS A 325 18.19 4.82 -9.71
C LYS A 325 16.77 5.17 -10.14
N LEU A 326 16.62 5.59 -11.40
CA LEU A 326 15.32 5.81 -12.04
C LEU A 326 14.92 4.57 -12.83
N SER A 327 13.68 4.12 -12.66
CA SER A 327 13.08 3.06 -13.45
C SER A 327 11.65 3.40 -13.87
N PHE A 328 11.20 2.78 -14.96
CA PHE A 328 9.88 3.00 -15.56
C PHE A 328 9.11 1.68 -15.54
N LEU A 329 7.91 1.71 -14.97
CA LEU A 329 7.08 0.54 -14.75
C LEU A 329 5.73 0.69 -15.46
N PRO A 330 5.56 0.05 -16.63
CA PRO A 330 4.27 0.01 -17.32
C PRO A 330 3.18 -0.60 -16.43
N ALA A 331 1.99 -0.01 -16.44
CA ALA A 331 0.83 -0.48 -15.68
C ALA A 331 0.48 -1.94 -16.03
N SER A 332 0.64 -2.32 -17.30
CA SER A 332 0.46 -3.70 -17.77
C SER A 332 1.49 -4.68 -17.20
N THR A 333 2.69 -4.21 -16.88
CA THR A 333 3.74 -5.03 -16.26
C THR A 333 3.54 -5.11 -14.74
N LEU A 334 3.13 -4.02 -14.08
CA LEU A 334 2.78 -4.04 -12.66
C LEU A 334 1.59 -4.97 -12.39
N LEU A 335 0.52 -4.88 -13.20
CA LEU A 335 -0.62 -5.81 -13.10
C LEU A 335 -0.17 -7.27 -13.24
N TYR A 336 0.64 -7.56 -14.26
CA TYR A 336 1.17 -8.90 -14.50
C TYR A 336 1.99 -9.42 -13.30
N TRP A 337 2.78 -8.55 -12.67
CA TRP A 337 3.54 -8.89 -11.47
C TRP A 337 2.62 -9.21 -10.29
N VAL A 338 1.60 -8.37 -10.05
CA VAL A 338 0.60 -8.60 -9.00
C VAL A 338 -0.12 -9.93 -9.18
N GLU A 339 -0.62 -10.20 -10.39
CA GLU A 339 -1.33 -11.45 -10.71
C GLU A 339 -0.46 -12.67 -10.41
N LYS A 340 0.76 -12.70 -10.97
CA LYS A 340 1.68 -13.82 -10.79
C LYS A 340 2.12 -13.98 -9.33
N TYR A 341 2.29 -12.89 -8.60
CA TYR A 341 2.65 -12.91 -7.18
C TYR A 341 1.51 -13.45 -6.32
N ARG A 342 0.26 -13.08 -6.60
CA ARG A 342 -0.89 -13.56 -5.84
C ARG A 342 -1.18 -15.04 -6.11
N GLU A 343 -0.83 -15.55 -7.28
CA GLU A 343 -0.83 -16.99 -7.57
C GLU A 343 0.27 -17.75 -6.81
N ASN A 344 1.46 -17.15 -6.69
CA ASN A 344 2.61 -17.79 -6.04
C ASN A 344 3.51 -16.77 -5.30
N PRO A 345 3.21 -16.40 -4.04
CA PRO A 345 3.90 -15.34 -3.31
C PRO A 345 5.28 -15.77 -2.78
N ILE A 346 6.21 -16.04 -3.70
CA ILE A 346 7.56 -16.52 -3.40
C ILE A 346 8.66 -15.46 -3.50
N ILE A 347 8.31 -14.28 -4.01
CA ILE A 347 9.26 -13.17 -4.18
C ILE A 347 9.41 -12.41 -2.86
N THR A 348 10.64 -12.26 -2.39
CA THR A 348 10.97 -11.42 -1.23
C THR A 348 11.30 -9.99 -1.68
N HIS A 349 11.18 -9.01 -0.77
CA HIS A 349 11.53 -7.61 -1.08
C HIS A 349 13.00 -7.46 -1.51
N SER A 350 13.92 -8.26 -0.96
CA SER A 350 15.32 -8.28 -1.39
C SER A 350 15.48 -8.70 -2.85
N LEU A 351 14.69 -9.66 -3.33
CA LEU A 351 14.71 -10.06 -4.74
C LEU A 351 14.04 -9.00 -5.61
N ALA A 352 12.89 -8.48 -5.19
CA ALA A 352 12.12 -7.45 -5.90
C ALA A 352 12.93 -6.18 -6.15
N GLU A 353 13.85 -5.82 -5.24
CA GLU A 353 14.75 -4.67 -5.37
C GLU A 353 15.49 -4.64 -6.73
N ASN A 354 15.76 -5.81 -7.31
CA ASN A 354 16.47 -5.93 -8.58
C ASN A 354 15.68 -5.38 -9.77
N LEU A 355 14.35 -5.29 -9.70
CA LEU A 355 13.53 -4.69 -10.75
C LEU A 355 13.79 -3.19 -10.84
N PHE A 356 13.90 -2.50 -9.70
CA PHE A 356 14.06 -1.04 -9.64
C PHE A 356 15.46 -0.56 -10.06
N LYS A 357 16.36 -1.49 -10.37
CA LYS A 357 17.68 -1.23 -10.98
C LYS A 357 17.64 -1.23 -12.51
N LYS A 358 16.52 -1.62 -13.12
CA LYS A 358 16.31 -1.67 -14.57
C LYS A 358 15.91 -0.29 -15.11
N GLY A 359 16.03 -0.08 -16.42
CA GLY A 359 15.48 1.09 -17.12
C GLY A 359 13.96 0.99 -17.18
N ILE A 360 13.44 0.33 -18.22
CA ILE A 360 12.02 -0.06 -18.29
C ILE A 360 11.87 -1.50 -17.76
N ILE A 361 11.02 -1.69 -16.76
CA ILE A 361 10.68 -3.00 -16.20
C ILE A 361 9.65 -3.66 -17.12
N ARG A 362 9.95 -4.86 -17.64
CA ARG A 362 9.06 -5.60 -18.54
C ARG A 362 8.62 -6.91 -17.93
N LYS A 363 7.59 -7.53 -18.52
CA LYS A 363 7.10 -8.87 -18.13
C LYS A 363 8.21 -9.93 -18.07
N LYS A 364 9.16 -9.91 -19.02
CA LYS A 364 10.34 -10.80 -18.99
C LYS A 364 11.19 -10.64 -17.72
N ASP A 365 11.31 -9.42 -17.18
CA ASP A 365 12.06 -9.17 -15.95
C ASP A 365 11.31 -9.76 -14.74
N ILE A 366 9.97 -9.76 -14.78
CA ILE A 366 9.13 -10.44 -13.79
C ILE A 366 9.32 -11.95 -13.89
N ASP A 367 9.31 -12.52 -15.10
CA ASP A 367 9.56 -13.96 -15.30
C ASP A 367 10.94 -14.39 -14.78
N GLU A 368 11.98 -13.62 -15.11
CA GLU A 368 13.33 -13.82 -14.58
C GLU A 368 13.36 -13.73 -13.04
N LEU A 369 12.59 -12.82 -12.45
CA LEU A 369 12.50 -12.66 -11.00
C LEU A 369 11.88 -13.90 -10.33
N PHE A 370 10.81 -14.46 -10.88
CA PHE A 370 10.21 -15.70 -10.40
C PHE A 370 11.17 -16.88 -10.52
N ASN A 371 11.84 -17.03 -11.66
CA ASN A 371 12.86 -18.06 -11.86
C ASN A 371 13.99 -17.97 -10.83
N LYS A 372 14.40 -16.74 -10.47
CA LYS A 372 15.38 -16.50 -9.40
C LYS A 372 14.81 -16.84 -8.02
N ALA A 373 13.56 -16.48 -7.75
CA ALA A 373 12.90 -16.79 -6.49
C ALA A 373 12.78 -18.31 -6.26
N GLU A 374 12.44 -19.08 -7.30
CA GLU A 374 12.39 -20.54 -7.24
C GLU A 374 13.77 -21.15 -6.95
N LYS A 375 14.82 -20.71 -7.67
CA LYS A 375 16.19 -21.16 -7.41
C LYS A 375 16.65 -20.81 -5.99
N HIS A 376 16.30 -19.62 -5.52
CA HIS A 376 16.60 -19.17 -4.16
C HIS A 376 15.88 -20.03 -3.12
N LEU A 377 14.59 -20.32 -3.32
CA LEU A 377 13.82 -21.21 -2.46
C LEU A 377 14.43 -22.62 -2.40
N GLN A 378 14.83 -23.19 -3.53
CA GLN A 378 15.51 -24.49 -3.56
C GLN A 378 16.84 -24.46 -2.81
N SER A 379 17.61 -23.38 -2.90
CA SER A 379 18.83 -23.21 -2.12
C SER A 379 18.54 -23.17 -0.61
N ILE A 380 17.53 -22.42 -0.17
CA ILE A 380 17.09 -22.38 1.24
C ILE A 380 16.70 -23.78 1.72
N ILE A 381 15.88 -24.49 0.94
CA ILE A 381 15.44 -25.86 1.25
C ILE A 381 16.64 -26.79 1.40
N ASN A 382 17.58 -26.77 0.45
CA ASN A 382 18.76 -27.63 0.49
C ASN A 382 19.65 -27.35 1.70
N HIS A 383 19.85 -26.08 2.06
CA HIS A 383 20.60 -25.73 3.27
C HIS A 383 19.88 -26.18 4.54
N ALA A 384 18.57 -25.98 4.63
CA ALA A 384 17.78 -26.38 5.79
C ALA A 384 17.78 -27.92 5.96
N LYS A 385 17.60 -28.66 4.85
CA LYS A 385 17.71 -30.12 4.82
C LYS A 385 19.10 -30.60 5.24
N GLY A 386 20.16 -29.98 4.71
CA GLY A 386 21.54 -30.30 5.09
C GLY A 386 21.81 -30.05 6.58
N SER A 387 21.29 -28.94 7.13
CA SER A 387 21.41 -28.65 8.56
C SER A 387 20.70 -29.70 9.42
N LEU A 388 19.49 -30.12 9.05
CA LEU A 388 18.76 -31.20 9.72
C LEU A 388 19.52 -32.52 9.62
N ARG A 389 19.95 -32.93 8.42
CA ARG A 389 20.67 -34.18 8.18
C ARG A 389 21.97 -34.26 8.97
N ASN A 390 22.81 -33.23 8.88
CA ASN A 390 24.08 -33.20 9.62
C ASN A 390 23.85 -33.33 11.14
N SER A 391 22.83 -32.65 11.67
CA SER A 391 22.50 -32.73 13.10
C SER A 391 22.02 -34.13 13.49
N MET A 392 21.15 -34.73 12.68
CA MET A 392 20.63 -36.08 12.93
C MET A 392 21.71 -37.16 12.78
N GLU A 393 22.61 -37.04 11.81
CA GLU A 393 23.72 -37.99 11.62
C GLU A 393 24.69 -37.95 12.80
N GLU A 394 25.05 -36.76 13.31
CA GLU A 394 25.85 -36.59 14.53
C GLU A 394 25.21 -37.34 15.71
N ILE A 395 23.89 -37.22 15.87
CA ILE A 395 23.14 -37.88 16.95
C ILE A 395 23.11 -39.40 16.76
N CYS A 396 22.80 -39.87 15.56
CA CYS A 396 22.69 -41.29 15.25
C CYS A 396 24.03 -42.03 15.41
N GLN A 397 25.17 -41.38 15.15
CA GLN A 397 26.50 -41.97 15.37
C GLN A 397 26.74 -42.40 16.81
N HIS A 398 26.17 -41.67 17.78
CA HIS A 398 26.33 -41.95 19.20
C HIS A 398 25.24 -42.87 19.78
N HIS A 399 24.27 -43.31 18.96
CA HIS A 399 23.18 -44.17 19.42
C HIS A 399 23.53 -45.65 19.42
N THR A 400 23.14 -46.34 20.49
CA THR A 400 23.46 -47.76 20.73
C THR A 400 22.27 -48.70 20.67
N ASP A 401 21.05 -48.17 20.56
CA ASP A 401 19.79 -48.93 20.57
C ASP A 401 19.23 -49.10 19.15
N ALA A 402 18.65 -50.29 18.88
CA ALA A 402 18.12 -50.63 17.55
C ALA A 402 16.74 -50.09 17.24
N THR A 403 15.97 -49.75 18.27
CA THR A 403 14.53 -49.53 18.23
C THR A 403 14.19 -48.05 18.37
N TYR A 404 15.03 -47.26 19.06
CA TYR A 404 14.77 -45.85 19.33
C TYR A 404 15.98 -44.96 19.00
N ILE A 405 15.69 -43.78 18.45
CA ILE A 405 16.60 -42.63 18.49
C ILE A 405 16.19 -41.81 19.71
N LYS A 406 16.97 -41.86 20.80
CA LYS A 406 16.68 -41.03 21.99
C LYS A 406 17.18 -39.61 21.75
N LEU A 407 16.26 -38.66 21.73
CA LEU A 407 16.54 -37.23 21.68
C LEU A 407 16.14 -36.63 23.02
N ASP A 408 17.10 -36.04 23.74
CA ASP A 408 16.77 -35.20 24.87
C ASP A 408 16.35 -33.79 24.39
N GLU A 409 15.78 -33.01 25.30
CA GLU A 409 15.29 -31.67 24.98
C GLU A 409 16.42 -30.74 24.52
N ILE A 410 17.64 -30.91 25.06
CA ILE A 410 18.81 -30.11 24.71
C ILE A 410 19.19 -30.36 23.25
N THR A 411 19.18 -31.62 22.83
CA THR A 411 19.47 -32.06 21.47
C THR A 411 18.41 -31.55 20.49
N LEU A 412 17.13 -31.66 20.86
CA LEU A 412 16.04 -31.13 20.05
C LEU A 412 16.17 -29.62 19.85
N ARG A 413 16.49 -28.88 20.93
CA ARG A 413 16.76 -27.43 20.87
C ARG A 413 17.97 -27.12 19.97
N LYS A 414 19.04 -27.93 20.00
CA LYS A 414 20.21 -27.77 19.12
C LYS A 414 19.83 -27.90 17.64
N ILE A 415 19.06 -28.94 17.28
CA ILE A 415 18.57 -29.15 15.90
C ILE A 415 17.73 -27.94 15.45
N ILE A 416 16.73 -27.57 16.23
CA ILE A 416 15.82 -26.46 15.91
C ILE A 416 16.61 -25.15 15.77
N LYS A 417 17.59 -24.88 16.64
CA LYS A 417 18.45 -23.69 16.57
C LYS A 417 19.32 -23.67 15.30
N GLY A 418 19.81 -24.83 14.85
CA GLY A 418 20.56 -24.97 13.60
C GLY A 418 19.70 -24.58 12.39
N ILE A 419 18.47 -25.09 12.33
CA ILE A 419 17.50 -24.78 11.28
C ILE A 419 17.14 -23.29 11.31
N ILE A 420 16.79 -22.76 12.48
CA ILE A 420 16.46 -21.34 12.68
C ILE A 420 17.60 -20.43 12.19
N THR A 421 18.84 -20.77 12.51
CA THR A 421 20.01 -19.99 12.09
C THR A 421 20.20 -20.03 10.58
N THR A 422 19.91 -21.17 9.94
CA THR A 422 19.93 -21.30 8.47
C THR A 422 18.84 -20.46 7.81
N LEU A 423 17.64 -20.38 8.41
CA LEU A 423 16.51 -19.62 7.87
C LEU A 423 16.55 -18.12 8.21
N GLN A 424 17.40 -17.71 9.17
CA GLN A 424 17.48 -16.35 9.68
C GLN A 424 17.68 -15.27 8.60
N PRO A 425 18.54 -15.42 7.59
CA PRO A 425 18.70 -14.37 6.58
C PRO A 425 17.47 -14.17 5.68
N HIS A 426 16.51 -15.11 5.71
CA HIS A 426 15.47 -15.20 4.71
C HIS A 426 14.06 -15.02 5.30
N LEU A 427 13.72 -15.81 6.32
CA LEU A 427 12.35 -15.94 6.82
C LEU A 427 12.15 -15.49 8.27
N LEU A 428 13.25 -15.23 9.00
CA LEU A 428 13.21 -14.90 10.42
C LEU A 428 13.99 -13.61 10.71
N LYS A 429 13.74 -12.99 11.85
CA LYS A 429 14.61 -11.97 12.43
C LYS A 429 14.81 -12.33 13.89
N LYS A 430 16.07 -12.45 14.32
CA LYS A 430 16.40 -12.62 15.74
C LYS A 430 16.55 -11.25 16.39
N GLY A 431 16.08 -11.14 17.61
CA GLY A 431 16.19 -9.95 18.44
C GLY A 431 16.35 -10.31 19.91
N LEU A 432 16.36 -9.29 20.75
CA LEU A 432 16.28 -9.42 22.20
C LEU A 432 15.04 -8.64 22.64
N ASN A 433 14.26 -9.21 23.55
CA ASN A 433 13.24 -8.45 24.24
C ASN A 433 13.93 -7.45 25.16
N GLU A 434 13.66 -6.15 24.98
CA GLU A 434 14.33 -5.10 25.75
C GLU A 434 14.02 -5.14 27.24
N ALA A 435 12.83 -5.61 27.63
CA ALA A 435 12.41 -5.69 29.02
C ALA A 435 12.95 -6.93 29.74
N THR A 436 13.10 -8.07 29.04
CA THR A 436 13.46 -9.35 29.68
C THR A 436 14.85 -9.85 29.31
N GLY A 437 15.49 -9.28 28.28
CA GLY A 437 16.78 -9.75 27.75
C GLY A 437 16.72 -11.12 27.05
N VAL A 438 15.51 -11.69 26.87
CA VAL A 438 15.31 -13.00 26.26
C VAL A 438 15.40 -12.90 24.74
N GLU A 439 16.08 -13.85 24.10
CA GLU A 439 16.16 -13.96 22.64
C GLU A 439 14.76 -14.14 22.04
N THR A 440 14.37 -13.24 21.14
CA THR A 440 13.10 -13.28 20.42
C THR A 440 13.32 -13.65 18.96
N ILE A 441 12.33 -14.34 18.38
CA ILE A 441 12.33 -14.72 16.98
C ILE A 441 11.06 -14.17 16.36
N SER A 442 11.22 -13.23 15.42
CA SER A 442 10.13 -12.72 14.60
C SER A 442 10.05 -13.51 13.30
N ILE A 443 8.87 -14.00 12.96
CA ILE A 443 8.60 -14.77 11.74
C ILE A 443 8.02 -13.83 10.68
N LYS A 444 8.58 -13.85 9.47
CA LYS A 444 8.02 -13.12 8.32
C LYS A 444 6.81 -13.89 7.76
N HIS A 445 5.62 -13.61 8.28
CA HIS A 445 4.41 -14.37 7.95
C HIS A 445 3.92 -14.15 6.51
N ASP A 446 4.20 -12.99 5.91
CA ASP A 446 3.80 -12.70 4.51
C ASP A 446 4.48 -13.63 3.50
N TYR A 447 5.55 -14.30 3.90
CA TYR A 447 6.26 -15.32 3.12
C TYR A 447 5.79 -16.74 3.42
N TYR A 448 4.50 -16.93 3.74
CA TYR A 448 3.93 -18.21 4.14
C TYR A 448 4.13 -19.33 3.11
N LYS A 449 4.15 -19.03 1.81
CA LYS A 449 4.44 -20.05 0.77
C LYS A 449 5.87 -20.56 0.81
N LEU A 450 6.85 -19.70 1.16
CA LEU A 450 8.22 -20.16 1.39
C LEU A 450 8.27 -21.05 2.62
N TRP A 451 7.57 -20.66 3.70
CA TRP A 451 7.45 -21.48 4.90
C TRP A 451 6.84 -22.86 4.62
N GLU A 452 5.73 -22.91 3.89
CA GLU A 452 5.08 -24.16 3.51
C GLU A 452 6.04 -25.10 2.79
N ALA A 453 6.75 -24.60 1.77
CA ALA A 453 7.71 -25.40 1.00
C ALA A 453 8.89 -25.88 1.86
N VAL A 454 9.45 -25.02 2.72
CA VAL A 454 10.56 -25.38 3.61
C VAL A 454 10.14 -26.43 4.64
N LEU A 455 8.98 -26.25 5.29
CA LEU A 455 8.49 -27.17 6.31
C LEU A 455 8.15 -28.54 5.73
N GLN A 456 7.51 -28.58 4.55
CA GLN A 456 7.24 -29.83 3.84
C GLN A 456 8.54 -30.58 3.48
N ALA A 457 9.54 -29.86 2.97
CA ALA A 457 10.82 -30.46 2.61
C ALA A 457 11.60 -30.98 3.83
N LEU A 458 11.56 -30.27 4.96
CA LEU A 458 12.17 -30.71 6.21
C LEU A 458 11.47 -31.95 6.78
N ALA A 459 10.13 -32.00 6.77
CA ALA A 459 9.38 -33.16 7.22
C ALA A 459 9.68 -34.40 6.37
N HIS A 460 9.76 -34.24 5.04
CA HIS A 460 10.14 -35.32 4.15
C HIS A 460 11.57 -35.81 4.40
N GLU A 461 12.52 -34.89 4.61
CA GLU A 461 13.89 -35.25 4.91
C GLU A 461 14.03 -35.97 6.25
N PHE A 462 13.31 -35.54 7.28
CA PHE A 462 13.27 -36.22 8.56
C PHE A 462 12.80 -37.67 8.42
N ALA A 463 11.72 -37.91 7.67
CA ALA A 463 11.22 -39.25 7.40
C ALA A 463 12.23 -40.12 6.62
N ASN A 464 12.96 -39.54 5.67
CA ASN A 464 14.01 -40.25 4.94
C ASN A 464 15.15 -40.68 5.86
N ILE A 465 15.60 -39.80 6.75
CA ILE A 465 16.64 -40.14 7.75
C ILE A 465 16.18 -41.29 8.66
N LEU A 466 14.94 -41.26 9.15
CA LEU A 466 14.39 -42.34 9.97
C LEU A 466 14.35 -43.67 9.22
N LYS A 467 13.96 -43.65 7.94
CA LYS A 467 13.92 -44.84 7.08
C LYS A 467 15.33 -45.40 6.85
N GLU A 468 16.30 -44.55 6.51
CA GLU A 468 17.70 -44.94 6.31
C GLU A 468 18.28 -45.58 7.58
N HIS A 469 18.03 -44.96 8.75
CA HIS A 469 18.47 -45.50 10.03
C HIS A 469 17.79 -46.83 10.37
N SER A 470 16.49 -46.96 10.11
CA SER A 470 15.76 -48.23 10.33
C SER A 470 16.28 -49.37 9.46
N LEU A 471 16.74 -49.09 8.23
CA LEU A 471 17.24 -50.10 7.30
C LEU A 471 18.71 -50.49 7.54
N SER A 472 19.50 -49.59 8.13
CA SER A 472 20.94 -49.80 8.39
C SER A 472 21.24 -50.35 9.79
N GLN A 473 20.23 -50.50 10.64
CA GLN A 473 20.43 -50.87 12.03
C GLN A 473 20.76 -52.35 12.22
N VAL A 474 21.95 -52.63 12.75
CA VAL A 474 22.44 -54.00 13.05
C VAL A 474 22.64 -54.24 14.56
N LYS A 475 22.45 -53.20 15.39
CA LYS A 475 22.69 -53.28 16.85
C LYS A 475 21.55 -54.04 17.56
N PRO A 476 21.80 -54.73 18.69
CA PRO A 476 20.72 -55.28 19.51
C PRO A 476 20.02 -54.17 20.30
N SER A 477 18.70 -54.30 20.50
CA SER A 477 17.94 -53.38 21.36
C SER A 477 18.43 -53.43 22.81
N ASP A 478 18.24 -52.35 23.56
CA ASP A 478 18.59 -52.26 24.97
C ASP A 478 17.86 -53.35 25.78
N LEU A 479 16.58 -53.61 25.48
CA LEU A 479 15.82 -54.71 26.07
C LEU A 479 16.49 -56.07 25.82
N LYS A 480 16.96 -56.35 24.59
CA LYS A 480 17.67 -57.59 24.29
C LYS A 480 18.98 -57.69 25.08
N LYS A 481 19.72 -56.59 25.23
CA LYS A 481 20.95 -56.55 26.03
C LYS A 481 20.67 -56.80 27.52
N GLU A 482 19.65 -56.15 28.09
CA GLU A 482 19.26 -56.31 29.50
C GLU A 482 18.77 -57.73 29.80
N LEU A 483 17.92 -58.30 28.95
CA LEU A 483 17.47 -59.68 29.08
C LEU A 483 18.64 -60.67 28.98
N THR A 484 19.56 -60.46 28.03
CA THR A 484 20.74 -61.32 27.88
C THR A 484 21.64 -61.26 29.12
N LYS A 485 21.82 -60.08 29.73
CA LYS A 485 22.58 -59.92 30.99
C LYS A 485 21.89 -60.54 32.21
N SER A 486 20.56 -60.65 32.20
CA SER A 486 19.78 -61.14 33.35
C SER A 486 19.53 -62.65 33.30
N LEU A 487 19.67 -63.25 32.11
CA LEU A 487 19.47 -64.68 31.85
C LEU A 487 20.79 -65.49 31.82
N ILE A 488 21.93 -64.80 31.86
CA ILE A 488 23.28 -65.36 32.09
C ILE A 488 23.65 -65.02 33.53
#